data_AF-A0A947G0G2-F1
#
_entry.id   AF-A0A947G0G2-F1
#
_cell.length_a   1.000
_cell.length_b   1.000
_cell.length_c   1.000
_cell.angle_alpha   90.00
_cell.angle_beta   90.00
_cell.angle_gamma   90.00
#
_symmetry.space_group_name_H-M   'P 1'
#
loop_
_entity.id
_entity.type
_entity.pdbx_description
1 polymer ?
#
loop_
_entity_poly.entity_id
_entity_poly.type
_entity_poly.pdbx_seq_one_letter_code
_entity_poly.pdbx_strand_id
1 'polypeptide(L)'
;PCPRPCLRPRPRPCPRPHPCYAFSVPDSPPDPTLCHRCGALLPSGSGAFYVVRIEAFADPSPPRESIEASPATRDREIDRLIAQMREMSTQELMDDVYRKITVHLCRACYLSWIENPVG
;
A
#
# COMPACT_ATOMS: atom_id res chain seq x y z
N PRO A 1 -26.00 17.28 15.87
CA PRO A 1 -27.12 17.45 14.91
C PRO A 1 -26.76 18.50 13.84
N CYS A 2 -26.32 18.05 12.67
CA CYS A 2 -26.12 18.90 11.50
C CYS A 2 -27.45 19.14 10.79
N PRO A 3 -27.89 20.40 10.56
CA PRO A 3 -29.02 20.64 9.70
C PRO A 3 -28.52 20.87 8.26
N ARG A 4 -28.77 19.88 7.39
CA ARG A 4 -28.91 19.88 5.92
C ARG A 4 -27.97 20.73 5.01
N PRO A 5 -27.60 20.20 3.82
CA PRO A 5 -26.69 20.86 2.89
C PRO A 5 -27.35 22.05 2.17
N CYS A 6 -26.65 23.18 2.16
CA CYS A 6 -26.97 24.34 1.34
C CYS A 6 -26.80 23.98 -0.15
N LEU A 7 -27.89 23.62 -0.81
CA LEU A 7 -28.00 23.67 -2.26
C LEU A 7 -27.79 25.13 -2.72
N ARG A 8 -26.73 25.36 -3.50
CA ARG A 8 -26.38 26.65 -4.11
C ARG A 8 -27.55 27.15 -5.00
N PRO A 9 -27.69 28.48 -5.21
CA PRO A 9 -26.94 29.11 -6.30
C PRO A 9 -26.38 30.52 -5.99
N ARG A 10 -25.17 30.77 -6.51
CA ARG A 10 -24.43 32.06 -6.64
C ARG A 10 -23.83 32.64 -5.35
N PRO A 11 -22.48 32.68 -5.21
CA PRO A 11 -21.86 33.35 -4.08
C PRO A 11 -21.92 34.87 -4.30
N ARG A 12 -22.64 35.60 -3.45
CA ARG A 12 -22.29 37.00 -3.20
C ARG A 12 -20.97 36.98 -2.43
N PRO A 13 -19.97 37.80 -2.77
CA PRO A 13 -18.73 37.85 -2.01
C PRO A 13 -19.03 38.39 -0.61
N CYS A 14 -18.80 37.57 0.42
CA CYS A 14 -18.81 38.03 1.82
C CYS A 14 -17.64 39.00 2.03
N PRO A 15 -17.83 40.13 2.74
CA PRO A 15 -16.87 41.22 2.77
C PRO A 15 -15.75 41.11 3.81
N ARG A 16 -15.53 39.95 4.46
CA ARG A 16 -14.49 39.82 5.50
C ARG A 16 -13.77 38.47 5.49
N PRO A 17 -12.43 38.45 5.58
CA PRO A 17 -11.64 37.22 5.56
C PRO A 17 -11.71 36.56 6.93
N HIS A 18 -12.52 35.51 7.08
CA HIS A 18 -12.32 34.54 8.16
C HIS A 18 -11.20 33.58 7.76
N PRO A 19 -10.29 33.20 8.69
CA PRO A 19 -9.27 32.19 8.44
C PRO A 19 -9.92 30.80 8.55
N CYS A 20 -10.92 30.53 7.71
CA CYS A 20 -11.31 29.16 7.43
C CYS A 20 -10.20 28.63 6.54
N TYR A 21 -9.35 27.77 7.10
CA TYR A 21 -8.31 27.00 6.43
C TYR A 21 -8.81 26.63 5.02
N ALA A 22 -8.31 27.34 4.02
CA ALA A 22 -8.45 26.93 2.65
C ALA A 22 -7.61 25.66 2.56
N PHE A 23 -8.26 24.51 2.71
CA PHE A 23 -7.77 23.32 2.04
C PHE A 23 -7.79 23.68 0.56
N SER A 24 -6.67 24.18 0.06
CA SER A 24 -6.39 24.30 -1.35
C SER A 24 -6.51 22.91 -1.91
N VAL A 25 -7.70 22.57 -2.42
CA VAL A 25 -7.87 21.39 -3.26
C VAL A 25 -7.00 21.69 -4.48
N PRO A 26 -5.90 20.95 -4.72
CA PRO A 26 -5.11 21.18 -5.92
C PRO A 26 -6.03 21.02 -7.13
N ASP A 27 -6.17 22.08 -7.91
CA ASP A 27 -7.00 22.19 -9.11
C ASP A 27 -6.42 21.40 -10.31
N SER A 28 -5.40 20.59 -10.06
CA SER A 28 -4.83 19.70 -11.06
C SER A 28 -5.67 18.41 -11.09
N PRO A 29 -6.26 18.04 -12.25
CA PRO A 29 -6.90 16.75 -12.37
C PRO A 29 -5.87 15.68 -11.99
N PRO A 30 -6.22 14.72 -11.10
CA PRO A 30 -5.28 13.68 -10.72
C PRO A 30 -4.86 12.93 -11.97
N ASP A 31 -3.56 12.70 -12.15
CA ASP A 31 -3.02 11.99 -13.31
C ASP A 31 -3.84 10.73 -13.62
N PRO A 32 -4.06 10.42 -14.91
CA PRO A 32 -4.90 9.29 -15.30
C PRO A 32 -4.29 8.00 -14.75
N THR A 33 -4.98 7.42 -13.77
CA THR A 33 -4.56 6.17 -13.16
C THR A 33 -4.94 5.02 -14.09
N LEU A 34 -4.05 4.07 -14.35
CA LEU A 34 -4.36 2.92 -15.19
C LEU A 34 -4.70 1.68 -14.34
N CYS A 35 -5.64 0.88 -14.84
CA CYS A 35 -5.90 -0.44 -14.29
C CYS A 35 -4.65 -1.31 -14.45
N HIS A 36 -4.12 -1.83 -13.36
CA HIS A 36 -2.92 -2.68 -13.36
C HIS A 36 -3.11 -4.01 -14.11
N ARG A 37 -4.36 -4.45 -14.29
CA ARG A 37 -4.67 -5.73 -14.96
C ARG A 37 -4.97 -5.58 -16.44
N CYS A 38 -5.86 -4.67 -16.82
CA CYS A 38 -6.30 -4.51 -18.21
C CYS A 38 -5.79 -3.25 -18.90
N GLY A 39 -5.06 -2.37 -18.19
CA GLY A 39 -4.56 -1.11 -18.73
C GLY A 39 -5.61 -0.02 -18.95
N ALA A 40 -6.89 -0.27 -18.62
CA ALA A 40 -7.96 0.71 -18.82
C ALA A 40 -7.74 1.98 -17.99
N LEU A 41 -8.05 3.13 -18.58
CA LEU A 41 -7.98 4.43 -17.90
C LEU A 41 -9.03 4.52 -16.79
N LEU A 42 -8.61 4.87 -15.58
CA LEU A 42 -9.45 4.98 -14.40
C LEU A 42 -9.73 6.46 -14.11
N PRO A 43 -11.00 6.90 -14.21
CA PRO A 43 -11.35 8.30 -13.97
C PRO A 43 -11.27 8.65 -12.49
N SER A 44 -10.29 9.48 -12.14
CA SER A 44 -10.09 10.04 -10.81
C SER A 44 -11.30 10.89 -10.36
N GLY A 45 -11.64 10.84 -9.06
CA GLY A 45 -12.73 11.63 -8.48
C GLY A 45 -14.16 11.08 -8.70
N SER A 46 -14.33 10.02 -9.49
CA SER A 46 -15.63 9.37 -9.72
C SER A 46 -15.96 8.22 -8.76
N GLY A 47 -14.97 7.74 -8.00
CA GLY A 47 -15.10 6.53 -7.17
C GLY A 47 -15.27 5.23 -7.97
N ALA A 48 -14.96 5.22 -9.27
CA ALA A 48 -15.24 4.10 -10.18
C ALA A 48 -14.18 2.98 -10.21
N PHE A 49 -13.16 3.04 -9.33
CA PHE A 49 -12.08 2.06 -9.28
C PHE A 49 -11.68 1.74 -7.84
N TYR A 50 -11.03 0.59 -7.70
CA TYR A 50 -10.58 0.04 -6.43
C TYR A 50 -9.08 0.28 -6.26
N VAL A 51 -8.69 0.73 -5.07
CA VAL A 51 -7.29 0.82 -4.63
C VAL A 51 -7.04 -0.36 -3.70
N VAL A 52 -6.23 -1.31 -4.14
CA VAL A 52 -5.87 -2.49 -3.36
C VAL A 52 -4.48 -2.28 -2.79
N ARG A 53 -4.37 -2.36 -1.46
CA ARG A 53 -3.10 -2.30 -0.73
C ARG A 53 -2.76 -3.69 -0.23
N ILE A 54 -1.64 -4.23 -0.69
CA ILE A 54 -1.13 -5.54 -0.32
C ILE A 54 0.10 -5.32 0.55
N GLU A 55 0.10 -5.94 1.71
CA GLU A 55 1.19 -5.87 2.68
C GLU A 55 1.61 -7.31 2.99
N ALA A 56 2.89 -7.59 2.82
CA ALA A 56 3.50 -8.87 3.10
C ALA A 56 4.60 -8.67 4.15
N PHE A 57 4.66 -9.59 5.12
CA PHE A 57 5.66 -9.63 6.17
C PHE A 57 6.29 -11.02 6.18
N ALA A 58 7.61 -11.10 6.33
CA ALA A 58 8.25 -12.38 6.63
C ALA A 58 7.79 -12.88 7.99
N ASP A 59 7.63 -14.20 8.11
CA ASP A 59 7.40 -14.84 9.40
C ASP A 59 8.63 -14.62 10.30
N PRO A 60 8.49 -13.92 11.45
CA PRO A 60 9.59 -13.68 12.37
C PRO A 60 9.91 -14.89 13.24
N SER A 61 9.17 -16.00 13.11
CA SER A 61 9.36 -17.19 13.93
C SER A 61 10.73 -17.82 13.66
N PRO A 62 11.53 -18.07 14.71
CA PRO A 62 12.80 -18.74 14.54
C PRO A 62 12.61 -20.14 13.95
N PRO A 63 13.56 -20.62 13.12
CA PRO A 63 13.53 -21.99 12.62
C PRO A 63 13.39 -22.97 13.78
N ARG A 64 12.53 -23.98 13.64
CA ARG A 64 12.40 -25.03 14.65
C ARG A 64 13.67 -25.86 14.69
N GLU A 65 14.49 -25.66 15.72
CA GLU A 65 15.70 -26.44 15.92
C GLU A 65 15.33 -27.90 16.24
N SER A 66 15.94 -28.87 15.54
CA SER A 66 15.85 -30.26 15.97
C SER A 66 16.64 -30.43 17.27
N ILE A 67 16.03 -31.01 18.30
CA ILE A 67 16.60 -31.17 19.65
C ILE A 67 17.92 -31.99 19.64
N GLU A 68 18.20 -32.72 18.57
CA GLU A 68 19.37 -33.58 18.40
C GLU A 68 20.65 -32.87 17.93
N ALA A 69 20.59 -31.56 17.63
CA ALA A 69 21.77 -30.82 17.19
C ALA A 69 22.74 -30.52 18.35
N SER A 70 23.98 -31.03 18.24
CA SER A 70 25.09 -30.68 19.14
C SER A 70 25.36 -29.17 19.11
N PRO A 71 25.74 -28.54 20.24
CA PRO A 71 26.04 -27.11 20.31
C PRO A 71 27.09 -26.67 19.28
N ALA A 72 28.12 -27.49 19.05
CA ALA A 72 29.16 -27.20 18.05
C ALA A 72 28.62 -27.19 16.60
N THR A 73 27.53 -27.91 16.32
CA THR A 73 26.86 -27.88 15.01
C THR A 73 25.97 -26.65 14.86
N ARG A 74 25.35 -26.18 15.96
CA ARG A 74 24.55 -24.93 15.97
C ARG A 74 25.43 -23.71 15.75
N ASP A 75 26.57 -23.62 16.43
CA ASP A 75 27.48 -22.47 16.30
C ASP A 75 27.98 -22.32 14.85
N ARG A 76 28.33 -23.43 14.19
CA ARG A 76 28.75 -23.43 12.78
C ARG A 76 27.64 -22.99 11.82
N GLU A 77 26.40 -23.38 12.09
CA GLU A 77 25.26 -22.99 11.25
C GLU A 77 24.94 -21.50 11.43
N ILE A 78 25.02 -20.99 12.67
CA ILE A 78 24.88 -19.56 12.97
C ILE A 78 25.97 -18.76 12.25
N ASP A 79 27.23 -19.19 12.32
CA ASP A 79 28.34 -18.52 11.63
C ASP A 79 28.15 -18.49 10.10
N ARG A 80 27.64 -19.58 9.54
CA ARG A 80 27.30 -19.67 8.11
C ARG A 80 26.20 -18.70 7.72
N LEU A 81 25.11 -18.63 8.50
CA LEU A 81 24.00 -17.70 8.29
C LEU A 81 24.48 -16.23 8.38
N ILE A 82 25.29 -15.91 9.39
CA ILE A 82 25.88 -14.56 9.56
C ILE A 82 26.78 -14.21 8.36
N ALA A 83 27.57 -15.16 7.85
CA ALA A 83 28.41 -14.93 6.68
C ALA A 83 27.59 -14.63 5.42
N GLN A 84 26.49 -15.36 5.20
CA GLN A 84 25.58 -15.10 4.07
C GLN A 84 24.89 -13.73 4.17
N MET A 85 24.47 -13.32 5.38
CA MET A 85 23.82 -12.02 5.60
C MET A 85 24.77 -10.83 5.42
N ARG A 86 26.08 -11.00 5.62
CA ARG A 86 27.08 -9.93 5.44
C ARG A 86 27.28 -9.50 3.98
N GLU A 87 26.91 -10.36 3.04
CA GLU A 87 27.03 -10.09 1.60
C GLU A 87 25.79 -9.41 1.01
N MET A 88 24.70 -9.31 1.78
CA MET A 88 23.44 -8.67 1.37
C MET A 88 23.45 -7.18 1.73
N SER A 89 22.95 -6.32 0.85
CA SER A 89 22.82 -4.89 1.14
C SER A 89 21.67 -4.62 2.13
N THR A 90 21.76 -3.55 2.92
CA THR A 90 20.71 -3.13 3.87
C THR A 90 19.33 -2.98 3.22
N GLN A 91 19.28 -2.61 1.94
CA GLN A 91 18.03 -2.44 1.20
C GLN A 91 17.37 -3.80 0.88
N GLU A 92 18.17 -4.81 0.52
CA GLU A 92 17.71 -6.17 0.24
C GLU A 92 17.23 -6.88 1.52
N LEU A 93 17.93 -6.68 2.64
CA LEU A 93 17.52 -7.19 3.96
C LEU A 93 16.18 -6.61 4.45
N MET A 94 15.86 -5.36 4.10
CA MET A 94 14.60 -4.73 4.47
C MET A 94 13.43 -5.18 3.58
N ASP A 95 13.69 -5.38 2.28
CA ASP A 95 12.71 -5.87 1.31
C ASP A 95 12.27 -7.32 1.59
N ASP A 96 13.16 -8.13 2.20
CA ASP A 96 12.85 -9.49 2.65
C ASP A 96 11.88 -9.53 3.83
N VAL A 97 11.84 -8.47 4.66
CA VAL A 97 11.03 -8.45 5.90
C VAL A 97 9.67 -7.80 5.68
N TYR A 98 9.57 -6.75 4.86
CA TYR A 98 8.33 -6.03 4.64
C TYR A 98 8.20 -5.50 3.22
N ARG A 99 7.11 -5.90 2.54
CA ARG A 99 6.77 -5.39 1.22
C ARG A 99 5.36 -4.81 1.18
N LYS A 100 5.24 -3.62 0.58
CA LYS A 100 3.97 -2.95 0.35
C LYS A 100 3.78 -2.64 -1.13
N ILE A 101 2.67 -3.09 -1.69
CA ILE A 101 2.30 -2.84 -3.09
C ILE A 101 0.91 -2.21 -3.12
N THR A 102 0.73 -1.19 -3.96
CA THR A 102 -0.58 -0.60 -4.24
C THR A 102 -0.92 -0.85 -5.70
N VAL A 103 -2.06 -1.49 -5.96
CA VAL A 103 -2.56 -1.72 -7.32
C VAL A 103 -3.93 -1.08 -7.50
N HIS A 104 -4.14 -0.52 -8.68
CA HIS A 104 -5.39 0.12 -9.07
C HIS A 104 -6.16 -0.80 -10.02
N LEU A 105 -7.41 -1.14 -9.68
CA LEU A 105 -8.23 -2.08 -10.45
C LEU A 105 -9.56 -1.45 -10.84
N CYS A 106 -9.96 -1.60 -12.10
CA CYS A 106 -11.34 -1.31 -12.50
C CYS A 106 -12.30 -2.30 -11.81
N ARG A 107 -13.59 -1.94 -11.70
CA ARG A 107 -14.61 -2.78 -11.05
C ARG A 107 -14.64 -4.22 -11.58
N ALA A 108 -14.57 -4.40 -12.90
CA ALA A 108 -14.59 -5.73 -13.50
C ALA A 108 -13.35 -6.56 -13.11
N CYS A 109 -12.16 -5.95 -13.14
CA CYS A 109 -10.92 -6.63 -12.75
C CYS A 109 -10.87 -6.94 -11.25
N TYR A 110 -11.41 -6.05 -10.42
CA TYR A 110 -11.49 -6.25 -8.97
C TYR A 110 -12.34 -7.47 -8.60
N LEU A 111 -13.50 -7.66 -9.24
CA LEU A 111 -14.38 -8.80 -8.95
C LEU A 111 -13.72 -10.15 -9.22
N SER A 112 -12.91 -10.24 -10.28
CA SER A 112 -12.14 -11.46 -10.54
C SER A 112 -10.91 -11.58 -9.64
N TRP A 113 -10.30 -10.46 -9.24
CA TRP A 113 -9.14 -10.48 -8.35
C TRP A 113 -9.48 -10.92 -6.93
N ILE A 114 -10.64 -10.52 -6.38
CA ILE A 114 -11.03 -10.91 -5.01
C ILE A 114 -11.28 -12.41 -4.88
N GLU A 115 -11.68 -13.09 -5.96
CA GLU A 115 -11.88 -14.54 -6.00
C GLU A 115 -10.54 -15.30 -6.05
N ASN A 116 -9.55 -14.75 -6.77
CA ASN A 116 -8.21 -15.32 -6.82
C ASN A 116 -7.12 -14.22 -6.81
N PRO A 117 -6.70 -13.75 -5.63
CA PRO A 117 -5.80 -12.59 -5.51
C PRO A 117 -4.34 -12.90 -5.88
N VAL A 118 -3.97 -14.18 -5.93
CA VAL A 118 -2.60 -14.66 -6.24
C VAL A 118 -2.45 -15.20 -7.67
N GLY A 119 -3.54 -15.30 -8.44
CA GLY A 119 -3.52 -15.72 -9.84
C GLY A 119 -3.94 -17.16 -10.06
#